data_AF-A0AAD8B043-F1
#
_entry.id   AF-A0AAD8B043-F1
#
_cell.length_a   1.000
_cell.length_b   1.000
_cell.length_c   1.000
_cell.angle_alpha   90.00
_cell.angle_beta   90.00
_cell.angle_gamma   90.00
#
_symmetry.space_group_name_H-M   'P 1'
#
loop_
_entity.id
_entity.type
_entity.pdbx_description
1 polymer ?
#
loop_
_entity_poly.entity_id
_entity_poly.type
_entity_poly.pdbx_seq_one_letter_code
_entity_poly.pdbx_strand_id
1 'polypeptide(L)'
;MGTAFIMCPRIDKSTLLDKFIDLPNGERKLRMPYKGEDLVCFETGQADEKVIKDSILSLVNYDKRISQQLIVKVLRLKWQRKATSLMKEIMKRFGDLPNGIIEHFHLMDANIDFKQQKLSIFGSPEAVTQTENEIAAIEKDLASRVQQQTEKWLPDCVVCMSPDESCTELYKLEGCGHSYCHTCLKAMVSIAVEDKQFPVDCAKEKCSLALVWKI
;
A
#
# COMPACT_ATOMS: atom_id res chain seq x y z
N MET A 1 -4.49 8.73 7.43
CA MET A 1 -3.14 8.41 6.93
C MET A 1 -2.89 9.19 5.65
N GLY A 2 -1.76 9.88 5.57
CA GLY A 2 -1.34 10.63 4.38
C GLY A 2 -0.39 9.86 3.47
N THR A 3 -0.37 10.29 2.22
CA THR A 3 0.70 10.11 1.23
C THR A 3 1.30 11.48 1.03
N ALA A 4 2.62 11.62 1.08
CA ALA A 4 3.30 12.89 0.87
C ALA A 4 3.99 12.93 -0.49
N PHE A 5 3.72 13.99 -1.24
CA PHE A 5 4.43 14.34 -2.47
C PHE A 5 5.49 15.35 -2.14
N ILE A 6 6.68 15.08 -2.63
CA ILE A 6 7.88 15.81 -2.30
C ILE A 6 8.41 16.36 -3.62
N MET A 7 7.98 17.59 -3.91
CA MET A 7 8.42 18.31 -5.08
C MET A 7 9.76 18.97 -4.78
N CYS A 8 10.77 18.56 -5.54
CA CYS A 8 12.16 18.98 -5.40
C CYS A 8 12.70 19.52 -6.74
N PRO A 9 12.24 20.69 -7.19
CA PRO A 9 12.44 21.15 -8.57
C PRO A 9 13.90 21.40 -8.97
N ARG A 10 14.85 21.51 -8.03
CA ARG A 10 16.28 21.73 -8.33
C ARG A 10 17.24 20.95 -7.44
N ILE A 11 16.74 19.92 -6.77
CA ILE A 11 17.57 19.02 -5.96
C ILE A 11 17.81 17.79 -6.82
N ASP A 12 19.05 17.32 -6.86
CA ASP A 12 19.33 16.03 -7.47
C ASP A 12 18.58 14.95 -6.67
N LYS A 13 17.50 14.43 -7.27
CA LYS A 13 16.60 13.46 -6.63
C LYS A 13 17.34 12.19 -6.24
N SER A 14 18.46 11.88 -6.90
CA SER A 14 19.31 10.75 -6.52
C SER A 14 19.85 10.86 -5.08
N THR A 15 19.97 12.08 -4.54
CA THR A 15 20.43 12.30 -3.16
C THR A 15 19.38 11.91 -2.11
N LEU A 16 18.11 11.93 -2.48
CA LEU A 16 16.96 11.63 -1.62
C LEU A 16 16.30 10.28 -1.96
N LEU A 17 16.50 9.77 -3.17
CA LEU A 17 15.94 8.50 -3.61
C LEU A 17 16.45 7.34 -2.76
N ASP A 18 15.54 6.43 -2.40
CA ASP A 18 15.79 5.28 -1.54
C ASP A 18 16.27 5.62 -0.12
N LYS A 19 16.26 6.89 0.28
CA LYS A 19 16.53 7.31 1.66
C LYS A 19 15.29 7.11 2.54
N PHE A 20 15.54 6.88 3.83
CA PHE A 20 14.51 6.77 4.85
C PHE A 20 14.39 8.09 5.59
N ILE A 21 13.16 8.53 5.83
CA ILE A 21 12.83 9.67 6.70
C ILE A 21 12.16 9.15 7.97
N ASP A 22 12.54 9.71 9.11
CA ASP A 22 11.93 9.40 10.40
C ASP A 22 10.60 10.13 10.54
N LEU A 23 9.49 9.39 10.54
CA LEU A 23 8.17 9.94 10.85
C LEU A 23 7.69 9.43 12.22
N PRO A 24 6.71 10.11 12.87
CA PRO A 24 6.19 9.69 14.18
C PRO A 24 5.65 8.25 14.22
N ASN A 25 5.34 7.67 13.07
CA ASN A 25 4.85 6.30 12.89
C ASN A 25 5.92 5.33 12.34
N GLY A 26 7.20 5.71 12.42
CA GLY A 26 8.36 4.93 12.01
C GLY A 26 9.04 5.48 10.75
N GLU A 27 10.16 4.87 10.38
CA GLU A 27 10.92 5.21 9.18
C GLU A 27 10.10 4.95 7.91
N ARG A 28 10.15 5.89 6.95
CA ARG A 28 9.49 5.76 5.66
C ARG A 28 10.45 6.06 4.51
N LYS A 29 10.38 5.24 3.48
CA LYS A 29 11.25 5.33 2.32
C LYS A 29 10.74 6.36 1.32
N LEU A 30 11.63 7.21 0.83
CA LEU A 30 11.40 8.07 -0.32
C LEU A 30 11.60 7.28 -1.61
N ARG A 31 10.62 7.31 -2.51
CA ARG A 31 10.68 6.59 -3.79
C ARG A 31 10.25 7.45 -4.96
N MET A 32 10.60 7.02 -6.17
CA MET A 32 10.00 7.55 -7.39
C MET A 32 8.60 6.98 -7.56
N PRO A 33 7.62 7.78 -8.01
CA PRO A 33 6.30 7.29 -8.36
C PRO A 33 6.35 6.46 -9.65
N TYR A 34 5.32 5.64 -9.89
CA TYR A 34 5.17 4.91 -11.16
C TYR A 34 5.16 5.84 -12.39
N LYS A 35 4.49 6.99 -12.28
CA LYS A 35 4.49 8.07 -13.27
C LYS A 35 4.68 9.42 -12.59
N GLY A 36 5.49 10.27 -13.24
CA GLY A 36 5.78 11.63 -12.77
C GLY A 36 7.22 11.79 -12.31
N GLU A 37 7.57 13.01 -11.94
CA GLU A 37 8.95 13.36 -11.63
C GLU A 37 9.19 13.62 -10.14
N ASP A 38 8.14 13.84 -9.34
CA ASP A 38 8.27 14.22 -7.94
C ASP A 38 8.36 13.00 -7.03
N LEU A 39 9.16 13.07 -5.98
CA LEU A 39 9.32 11.97 -5.02
C LEU A 39 8.01 11.77 -4.25
N VAL A 40 7.75 10.52 -3.86
CA VAL A 40 6.59 10.15 -3.06
C VAL A 40 7.03 9.40 -1.81
N CYS A 41 6.32 9.67 -0.71
CA CYS A 41 6.43 8.97 0.55
C CYS A 41 5.04 8.48 0.97
N PHE A 42 4.86 7.16 1.00
CA PHE A 42 3.61 6.56 1.46
C PHE A 42 3.59 6.40 2.97
N GLU A 43 2.39 6.14 3.49
CA GLU A 43 2.17 5.79 4.90
C GLU A 43 2.71 6.81 5.90
N THR A 44 2.55 8.11 5.63
CA THR A 44 3.02 9.18 6.52
C THR A 44 2.20 9.33 7.81
N GLY A 45 1.24 8.43 8.05
CA GLY A 45 0.43 8.46 9.27
C GLY A 45 -0.37 9.75 9.38
N GLN A 46 -0.26 10.44 10.52
CA GLN A 46 -0.83 11.77 10.75
C GLN A 46 0.21 12.88 10.59
N ALA A 47 1.43 12.57 10.14
CA ALA A 47 2.45 13.58 9.90
C ALA A 47 1.90 14.63 8.93
N ASP A 48 2.06 15.89 9.32
CA ASP A 48 1.74 17.03 8.47
C ASP A 48 2.95 17.36 7.58
N GLU A 49 2.73 18.27 6.64
CA GLU A 49 3.75 18.69 5.67
C GLU A 49 5.01 19.24 6.35
N LYS A 50 4.87 19.88 7.51
CA LYS A 50 6.02 20.42 8.25
C LYS A 50 6.88 19.31 8.82
N VAL A 51 6.27 18.31 9.48
CA VAL A 51 6.99 17.15 10.03
C VAL A 51 7.75 16.41 8.94
N ILE A 52 7.09 16.14 7.81
CA ILE A 52 7.74 15.44 6.69
C ILE A 52 8.86 16.30 6.08
N LYS A 53 8.61 17.61 5.93
CA LYS A 53 9.63 18.55 5.43
C LYS A 53 10.85 18.60 6.34
N ASP A 54 10.67 18.70 7.65
CA ASP A 54 11.76 18.73 8.63
C ASP A 54 12.56 17.42 8.61
N SER A 55 11.89 16.29 8.40
CA SER A 55 12.52 14.96 8.29
C SER A 55 13.30 14.77 7.00
N ILE A 56 12.86 15.37 5.89
CA ILE A 56 13.64 15.39 4.64
C ILE A 56 14.82 16.35 4.79
N LEU A 57 14.65 17.46 5.50
CA LEU A 57 15.72 18.43 5.72
C LEU A 57 16.86 17.88 6.59
N SER A 58 16.57 16.98 7.53
CA SER A 58 17.62 16.30 8.30
C SER A 58 18.54 15.46 7.41
N LEU A 59 18.03 14.85 6.33
CA LEU A 59 18.82 14.08 5.37
C LEU A 59 19.80 14.93 4.57
N VAL A 60 19.55 16.24 4.45
CA VAL A 60 20.37 17.19 3.69
C VAL A 60 21.04 18.22 4.58
N ASN A 61 21.26 17.90 5.87
CA ASN A 61 21.91 18.76 6.85
C ASN A 61 21.29 20.17 6.93
N TYR A 62 19.96 20.27 6.77
CA TYR A 62 19.21 21.52 6.83
C TYR A 62 19.70 22.60 5.84
N ASP A 63 20.15 22.21 4.63
CA ASP A 63 20.54 23.18 3.61
C ASP A 63 19.40 24.17 3.33
N LYS A 64 19.64 25.45 3.64
CA LYS A 64 18.65 26.53 3.50
C LYS A 64 18.14 26.69 2.07
N ARG A 65 18.97 26.39 1.06
CA ARG A 65 18.60 26.47 -0.36
C ARG A 65 17.60 25.37 -0.71
N ILE A 66 17.79 24.18 -0.15
CA ILE A 66 16.88 23.05 -0.28
C ILE A 66 15.56 23.35 0.45
N SER A 67 15.63 23.86 1.68
CA SER A 67 14.44 24.20 2.48
C SER A 67 13.49 25.19 1.79
N GLN A 68 14.03 26.18 1.08
CA GLN A 68 13.22 27.16 0.35
C GLN A 68 12.54 26.59 -0.90
N GLN A 69 13.05 25.50 -1.47
CA GLN A 69 12.58 24.93 -2.73
C GLN A 69 11.79 23.62 -2.54
N LEU A 70 11.93 23.00 -1.38
CA LEU A 70 11.24 21.78 -0.98
C LEU A 70 9.76 22.10 -0.69
N ILE A 71 8.88 21.58 -1.53
CA ILE A 71 7.44 21.63 -1.32
C ILE A 71 6.96 20.23 -1.02
N VAL A 72 6.40 20.04 0.17
CA VAL A 72 5.77 18.79 0.57
C VAL A 72 4.26 19.00 0.55
N LYS A 73 3.54 18.13 -0.16
CA LYS A 73 2.07 18.11 -0.17
C LYS A 73 1.57 16.80 0.39
N VAL A 74 0.76 16.83 1.45
CA VAL A 74 0.21 15.60 2.04
C VAL A 74 -1.22 15.37 1.56
N LEU A 75 -1.43 14.32 0.77
CA LEU A 75 -2.74 13.85 0.35
C LEU A 75 -3.21 12.71 1.25
N ARG A 76 -4.38 12.88 1.87
CA ARG A 76 -4.96 11.87 2.77
C ARG A 76 -6.17 11.25 2.09
N LEU A 77 -5.95 10.11 1.43
CA LEU A 77 -7.05 9.30 0.93
C LEU A 77 -7.44 8.26 1.97
N LYS A 78 -8.73 8.18 2.27
CA LYS A 78 -9.28 7.31 3.30
C LYS A 78 -10.00 6.14 2.63
N TRP A 79 -9.24 5.10 2.31
CA TRP A 79 -9.83 3.77 2.15
C TRP A 79 -9.90 3.09 3.53
N GLN A 80 -11.05 3.17 4.21
CA GLN A 80 -11.27 2.49 5.50
C GLN A 80 -12.10 1.24 5.29
N ARG A 81 -11.45 0.07 5.29
CA ARG A 81 -12.12 -1.22 5.08
C ARG A 81 -13.03 -1.61 6.25
N LYS A 82 -14.19 -2.16 5.90
CA LYS A 82 -14.93 -3.17 6.70
C LYS A 82 -15.35 -4.41 5.91
N ALA A 83 -15.22 -4.42 4.58
CA ALA A 83 -15.66 -5.56 3.78
C ALA A 83 -14.60 -6.67 3.74
N THR A 84 -14.97 -7.87 4.17
CA THR A 84 -14.31 -9.13 3.79
C THR A 84 -14.29 -9.26 2.26
N SER A 85 -13.23 -9.82 1.70
CA SER A 85 -13.10 -10.08 0.24
C SER A 85 -12.83 -8.91 -0.70
N LEU A 86 -12.89 -7.66 -0.26
CA LEU A 86 -12.64 -6.52 -1.14
C LEU A 86 -11.27 -6.59 -1.83
N MET A 87 -10.19 -6.86 -1.09
CA MET A 87 -8.86 -6.95 -1.71
C MET A 87 -8.79 -8.08 -2.74
N LYS A 88 -9.49 -9.19 -2.51
CA LYS A 88 -9.57 -10.30 -3.48
C LYS A 88 -10.27 -9.84 -4.75
N GLU A 89 -11.35 -9.08 -4.62
CA GLU A 89 -12.11 -8.58 -5.76
C GLU A 89 -11.35 -7.51 -6.55
N ILE A 90 -10.65 -6.61 -5.87
CA ILE A 90 -9.76 -5.63 -6.50
C ILE A 90 -8.64 -6.35 -7.28
N MET A 91 -7.99 -7.36 -6.69
CA MET A 91 -6.98 -8.16 -7.40
C MET A 91 -7.58 -8.89 -8.61
N LYS A 92 -8.81 -9.41 -8.50
CA LYS A 92 -9.50 -10.08 -9.62
C LYS A 92 -9.82 -9.10 -10.75
N ARG A 93 -10.29 -7.89 -10.44
CA ARG A 93 -10.72 -6.90 -11.45
C ARG A 93 -9.57 -6.16 -12.10
N PHE A 94 -8.57 -5.78 -11.31
CA PHE A 94 -7.48 -4.91 -11.77
C PHE A 94 -6.17 -5.68 -11.98
N GLY A 95 -6.10 -6.97 -11.64
CA GLY A 95 -4.94 -7.82 -11.90
C GLY A 95 -3.77 -7.55 -10.97
N ASP A 96 -2.58 -7.36 -11.54
CA ASP A 96 -1.34 -7.20 -10.80
C ASP A 96 -1.30 -5.85 -10.08
N LEU A 97 -1.36 -5.89 -8.76
CA LEU A 97 -1.35 -4.70 -7.92
C LEU A 97 0.08 -4.28 -7.53
N PRO A 98 0.36 -2.98 -7.37
CA PRO A 98 -0.53 -1.83 -7.55
C PRO A 98 -0.71 -1.36 -9.01
N ASN A 99 0.15 -1.82 -9.93
CA ASN A 99 0.27 -1.31 -11.30
C ASN A 99 -1.03 -1.36 -12.10
N GLY A 100 -1.82 -2.42 -11.96
CA GLY A 100 -3.09 -2.58 -12.66
C GLY A 100 -4.13 -1.51 -12.29
N ILE A 101 -4.17 -1.06 -11.03
CA ILE A 101 -5.01 0.09 -10.63
C ILE A 101 -4.44 1.38 -11.25
N ILE A 102 -3.12 1.52 -11.27
CA ILE A 102 -2.47 2.72 -11.81
C ILE A 102 -2.76 2.88 -13.29
N GLU A 103 -2.70 1.80 -14.04
CA GLU A 103 -2.97 1.78 -15.48
C GLU A 103 -4.46 1.98 -15.78
N HIS A 104 -5.33 1.27 -15.05
CA HIS A 104 -6.77 1.31 -15.27
C HIS A 104 -7.38 2.71 -15.03
N PHE A 105 -6.95 3.39 -13.97
CA PHE A 105 -7.48 4.71 -13.60
C PHE A 105 -6.59 5.87 -14.02
N HIS A 106 -5.54 5.59 -14.81
CA HIS A 106 -4.55 6.60 -15.22
C HIS A 106 -3.98 7.41 -14.05
N LEU A 107 -3.76 6.73 -12.92
CA LEU A 107 -3.14 7.32 -11.75
C LEU A 107 -1.66 7.61 -12.03
N MET A 108 -1.11 8.50 -11.22
CA MET A 108 0.31 8.77 -11.18
C MET A 108 1.04 7.73 -10.34
N ASP A 109 0.48 7.31 -9.20
CA ASP A 109 1.05 6.23 -8.40
C ASP A 109 0.02 5.58 -7.46
N ALA A 110 0.34 4.39 -6.94
CA ALA A 110 -0.42 3.74 -5.87
C ALA A 110 0.46 2.85 -4.98
N ASN A 111 0.02 2.65 -3.74
CA ASN A 111 0.65 1.79 -2.75
C ASN A 111 -0.39 0.96 -2.00
N ILE A 112 -0.05 -0.28 -1.68
CA ILE A 112 -0.91 -1.18 -0.91
C ILE A 112 -0.17 -1.67 0.32
N ASP A 113 -0.73 -1.39 1.48
CA ASP A 113 -0.32 -1.95 2.75
C ASP A 113 -1.22 -3.16 3.05
N PHE A 114 -0.69 -4.37 2.90
CA PHE A 114 -1.44 -5.60 3.20
C PHE A 114 -1.65 -5.84 4.69
N LYS A 115 -0.77 -5.33 5.56
CA LYS A 115 -0.89 -5.46 7.03
C LYS A 115 -2.08 -4.64 7.53
N GLN A 116 -2.25 -3.43 7.00
CA GLN A 116 -3.37 -2.54 7.33
C GLN A 116 -4.54 -2.64 6.35
N GLN A 117 -4.43 -3.49 5.33
CA GLN A 117 -5.40 -3.65 4.24
C GLN A 117 -5.82 -2.33 3.60
N LYS A 118 -4.83 -1.51 3.28
CA LYS A 118 -5.02 -0.12 2.88
C LYS A 118 -4.43 0.13 1.50
N LEU A 119 -5.24 0.74 0.64
CA LEU A 119 -4.83 1.25 -0.66
C LEU A 119 -4.65 2.78 -0.57
N SER A 120 -3.50 3.26 -1.01
CA SER A 120 -3.16 4.67 -1.12
C SER A 120 -2.94 4.97 -2.60
N ILE A 121 -3.79 5.80 -3.21
CA ILE A 121 -3.69 6.17 -4.63
C ILE A 121 -3.25 7.62 -4.80
N PHE A 122 -2.80 7.96 -6.00
CA PHE A 122 -2.43 9.31 -6.37
C PHE A 122 -2.63 9.55 -7.85
N GLY A 123 -3.26 10.67 -8.20
CA GLY A 123 -3.44 11.10 -9.57
C GLY A 123 -4.15 12.44 -9.61
N SER A 124 -4.69 12.80 -10.77
CA SER A 124 -5.57 13.95 -10.89
C SER A 124 -6.79 13.81 -9.96
N PRO A 125 -7.43 14.91 -9.52
CA PRO A 125 -8.64 14.84 -8.70
C PRO A 125 -9.75 13.98 -9.35
N GLU A 126 -9.83 14.02 -10.68
CA GLU A 126 -10.75 13.20 -11.48
C GLU A 126 -10.41 11.70 -11.39
N ALA A 127 -9.14 11.33 -11.62
CA ALA A 127 -8.70 9.93 -11.51
C ALA A 127 -8.88 9.35 -10.10
N VAL A 128 -8.57 10.15 -9.07
CA VAL A 128 -8.78 9.77 -7.67
C VAL A 128 -10.27 9.56 -7.38
N THR A 129 -11.11 10.52 -7.75
CA THR A 129 -12.57 10.43 -7.53
C THR A 129 -13.17 9.24 -8.28
N GLN A 130 -12.74 9.00 -9.52
CA GLN A 130 -13.17 7.85 -10.32
C GLN A 130 -12.78 6.53 -9.65
N THR A 131 -11.54 6.42 -9.17
CA THR A 131 -11.06 5.24 -8.45
C THR A 131 -11.86 5.01 -7.16
N GLU A 132 -12.08 6.05 -6.36
CA GLU A 132 -12.86 5.96 -5.12
C GLU A 132 -14.30 5.50 -5.39
N ASN A 133 -14.95 6.04 -6.43
CA ASN A 133 -16.31 5.65 -6.81
C ASN A 133 -16.40 4.19 -7.27
N GLU A 134 -15.44 3.71 -8.07
CA GLU A 134 -15.45 2.33 -8.55
C GLU A 134 -15.21 1.35 -7.39
N ILE A 135 -14.27 1.65 -6.49
CA ILE A 135 -14.05 0.77 -5.33
C ILE A 135 -15.25 0.82 -4.38
N ALA A 136 -15.89 1.97 -4.18
CA ALA A 136 -17.15 2.06 -3.43
C ALA A 136 -18.28 1.24 -4.08
N ALA A 137 -18.33 1.17 -5.42
CA ALA A 137 -19.28 0.32 -6.14
C ALA A 137 -18.97 -1.17 -5.92
N ILE A 138 -17.70 -1.56 -5.90
CA ILE A 138 -17.26 -2.93 -5.55
C ILE A 138 -17.69 -3.27 -4.12
N GLU A 139 -17.48 -2.37 -3.16
CA GLU A 139 -17.90 -2.58 -1.77
C GLU A 139 -19.42 -2.78 -1.66
N LYS A 140 -20.19 -1.98 -2.40
CA LYS A 140 -21.65 -2.10 -2.42
C LYS A 140 -22.11 -3.42 -3.02
N ASP A 141 -21.47 -3.89 -4.09
CA ASP A 141 -21.75 -5.20 -4.71
C ASP A 141 -21.33 -6.37 -3.81
N LEU A 142 -20.26 -6.23 -3.03
CA LEU A 142 -19.88 -7.24 -2.04
C LEU A 142 -20.86 -7.28 -0.87
N ALA A 143 -21.30 -6.11 -0.37
CA ALA A 143 -22.24 -6.03 0.74
C ALA A 143 -23.59 -6.70 0.42
N SER A 144 -24.06 -6.64 -0.84
CA SER A 144 -25.30 -7.31 -1.27
C SER A 144 -25.14 -8.84 -1.39
N ARG A 145 -23.93 -9.37 -1.59
CA ARG A 145 -23.66 -10.81 -1.73
C ARG A 145 -23.50 -11.55 -0.38
N VAL A 146 -23.22 -10.83 0.71
CA VAL A 146 -22.97 -11.42 2.05
C VAL A 146 -24.23 -12.09 2.65
N GLN A 147 -25.43 -11.85 2.11
CA GLN A 147 -26.66 -12.49 2.60
C GLN A 147 -26.82 -13.99 2.25
N GLN A 148 -25.87 -14.63 1.55
CA GLN A 148 -26.06 -16.00 1.04
C GLN A 148 -24.95 -17.02 1.35
N GLN A 149 -23.95 -16.71 2.18
CA GLN A 149 -22.87 -17.66 2.46
C GLN A 149 -23.03 -18.35 3.83
N THR A 150 -23.33 -19.64 3.76
CA THR A 150 -23.26 -20.60 4.87
C THR A 150 -21.83 -20.73 5.41
N GLU A 151 -21.69 -20.80 6.73
CA GLU A 151 -20.44 -20.96 7.47
C GLU A 151 -19.61 -22.15 6.93
N LYS A 152 -18.59 -21.87 6.11
CA LYS A 152 -17.53 -22.84 5.83
C LYS A 152 -16.45 -22.70 6.90
N TRP A 153 -16.08 -23.81 7.52
CA TRP A 153 -15.06 -23.93 8.57
C TRP A 153 -13.62 -23.87 8.01
N LEU A 154 -13.36 -22.95 7.07
CA LEU A 154 -12.04 -22.80 6.46
C LEU A 154 -11.31 -21.59 7.06
N PRO A 155 -9.98 -21.67 7.26
CA PRO A 155 -9.23 -20.53 7.74
C PRO A 155 -9.20 -19.43 6.67
N ASP A 156 -9.53 -18.21 7.08
CA ASP A 156 -9.51 -17.05 6.19
C ASP A 156 -8.08 -16.69 5.80
N CYS A 157 -7.92 -16.23 4.55
CA CYS A 157 -6.68 -15.58 4.14
C CYS A 157 -6.50 -14.28 4.93
N VAL A 158 -5.34 -14.08 5.55
CA VAL A 158 -5.09 -12.90 6.39
C VAL A 158 -5.07 -11.58 5.62
N VAL A 159 -4.85 -11.62 4.30
CA VAL A 159 -4.80 -10.44 3.43
C VAL A 159 -6.18 -10.03 2.93
N CYS A 160 -6.95 -10.95 2.34
CA CYS A 160 -8.27 -10.61 1.80
C CYS A 160 -9.41 -10.79 2.82
N MET A 161 -9.19 -11.52 3.92
CA MET A 161 -10.22 -11.92 4.89
C MET A 161 -11.43 -12.57 4.21
N SER A 162 -11.17 -13.37 3.17
CA SER A 162 -12.20 -14.21 2.55
C SER A 162 -12.01 -15.65 3.03
N PRO A 163 -13.10 -16.37 3.35
CA PRO A 163 -13.05 -17.83 3.36
C PRO A 163 -12.74 -18.26 1.93
N ASP A 164 -11.77 -19.14 1.74
CA ASP A 164 -11.41 -19.54 0.38
C ASP A 164 -12.50 -20.42 -0.23
N GLU A 165 -12.77 -20.21 -1.52
CA GLU A 165 -13.81 -20.94 -2.25
C GLU A 165 -13.30 -22.35 -2.65
N SER A 166 -11.98 -22.55 -2.69
CA SER A 166 -11.32 -23.83 -2.96
C SER A 166 -10.24 -24.16 -1.93
N CYS A 167 -10.39 -25.28 -1.21
CA CYS A 167 -9.45 -25.79 -0.20
C CYS A 167 -8.07 -26.22 -0.75
N THR A 168 -7.81 -26.06 -2.04
CA THR A 168 -6.63 -26.61 -2.70
C THR A 168 -5.43 -25.66 -2.77
N GLU A 169 -5.57 -24.38 -2.42
CA GLU A 169 -4.48 -23.39 -2.56
C GLU A 169 -4.32 -22.42 -1.38
N LEU A 170 -4.55 -22.88 -0.15
CA LEU A 170 -4.17 -22.11 1.05
C LEU A 170 -2.74 -22.44 1.46
N TYR A 171 -1.88 -21.42 1.37
CA TYR A 171 -0.50 -21.47 1.81
C TYR A 171 -0.42 -21.05 3.27
N LYS A 172 -0.11 -22.01 4.14
CA LYS A 172 0.07 -21.78 5.57
C LYS A 172 1.55 -21.56 5.87
N LEU A 173 1.88 -20.44 6.51
CA LEU A 173 3.25 -20.16 6.93
C LEU A 173 3.67 -21.07 8.09
N GLU A 174 4.88 -21.61 8.06
CA GLU A 174 5.37 -22.49 9.12
C GLU A 174 5.67 -21.71 10.41
N GLY A 175 6.23 -20.50 10.29
CA GLY A 175 6.62 -19.70 11.45
C GLY A 175 5.46 -19.25 12.33
N CYS A 176 4.32 -18.88 11.73
CA CYS A 176 3.18 -18.30 12.46
C CYS A 176 1.84 -18.99 12.25
N GLY A 177 1.74 -19.95 11.32
CA GLY A 177 0.50 -20.67 11.02
C GLY A 177 -0.58 -19.87 10.30
N HIS A 178 -0.31 -18.62 9.90
CA HIS A 178 -1.27 -17.80 9.15
C HIS A 178 -1.39 -18.27 7.70
N SER A 179 -2.62 -18.22 7.17
CA SER A 179 -2.98 -18.73 5.85
C SER A 179 -3.13 -17.62 4.82
N TYR A 180 -2.75 -17.89 3.59
CA TYR A 180 -2.83 -17.00 2.44
C TYR A 180 -3.43 -17.74 1.26
N CYS A 181 -4.33 -17.11 0.49
CA CYS A 181 -4.66 -17.62 -0.83
C CYS A 181 -3.53 -17.31 -1.80
N HIS A 182 -3.38 -18.13 -2.84
CA HIS A 182 -2.35 -17.98 -3.87
C HIS A 182 -2.26 -16.56 -4.44
N THR A 183 -3.40 -15.95 -4.77
CA THR A 183 -3.47 -14.60 -5.35
C THR A 183 -2.86 -13.54 -4.44
N CYS A 184 -3.25 -13.53 -3.15
CA CYS A 184 -2.74 -12.54 -2.20
C CYS A 184 -1.26 -12.78 -1.88
N LEU A 185 -0.84 -14.04 -1.83
CA LEU A 185 0.57 -14.37 -1.59
C LEU A 185 1.46 -13.88 -2.71
N LYS A 186 1.08 -14.17 -3.97
CA LYS A 186 1.81 -13.73 -5.15
C LYS A 186 1.93 -12.21 -5.20
N ALA A 187 0.82 -11.49 -5.02
CA ALA A 187 0.82 -10.02 -5.04
C ALA A 187 1.75 -9.44 -3.95
N MET A 188 1.68 -9.97 -2.72
CA MET A 188 2.52 -9.52 -1.61
C MET A 188 4.01 -9.75 -1.87
N VAL A 189 4.38 -10.93 -2.39
CA VAL A 189 5.77 -11.24 -2.73
C VAL A 189 6.26 -10.39 -3.90
N SER A 190 5.45 -10.21 -4.95
CA SER A 190 5.82 -9.37 -6.10
C SER A 190 6.13 -7.93 -5.67
N ILE A 191 5.26 -7.32 -4.87
CA ILE A 191 5.47 -5.96 -4.34
C ILE A 191 6.73 -5.90 -3.49
N ALA A 192 6.95 -6.87 -2.60
CA ALA A 192 8.14 -6.89 -1.76
C ALA A 192 9.44 -7.06 -2.57
N VAL A 193 9.42 -7.81 -3.67
CA VAL A 193 10.55 -7.94 -4.61
C VAL A 193 10.83 -6.61 -5.30
N GLU A 194 9.81 -5.95 -5.82
CA GLU A 194 9.93 -4.64 -6.49
C GLU A 194 10.47 -3.57 -5.53
N ASP A 195 9.94 -3.51 -4.31
CA ASP A 195 10.35 -2.55 -3.29
C ASP A 195 11.65 -2.94 -2.56
N LYS A 196 12.23 -4.11 -2.87
CA LYS A 196 13.42 -4.71 -2.21
C LYS A 196 13.26 -4.81 -0.69
N GLN A 197 12.04 -5.15 -0.24
CA GLN A 197 11.69 -5.29 1.17
C GLN A 197 11.87 -6.75 1.61
N PHE A 198 13.05 -7.08 2.13
CA PHE A 198 13.36 -8.41 2.63
C PHE A 198 13.95 -8.37 4.06
N PRO A 199 13.59 -9.32 4.94
CA PRO A 199 12.64 -10.41 4.72
C PRO A 199 11.17 -9.93 4.63
N VAL A 200 10.33 -10.63 3.87
CA VAL A 200 8.90 -10.32 3.82
C VAL A 200 8.25 -10.79 5.11
N ASP A 201 7.54 -9.91 5.82
CA ASP A 201 6.83 -10.24 7.05
C ASP A 201 5.41 -10.75 6.81
N CYS A 202 4.91 -11.54 7.75
CA CYS A 202 3.50 -11.92 7.80
C CYS A 202 2.57 -10.68 7.83
N ALA A 203 1.55 -10.69 6.98
CA ALA A 203 0.57 -9.61 6.86
C ALA A 203 -0.46 -9.57 8.00
N LYS A 204 -0.54 -10.58 8.87
CA LYS A 204 -1.45 -10.54 10.03
C LYS A 204 -1.04 -9.40 10.97
N GLU A 205 -2.02 -8.57 11.35
CA GLU A 205 -1.83 -7.53 12.38
C GLU A 205 -1.17 -8.12 13.64
N LYS A 206 -0.11 -7.46 14.13
CA LYS A 206 0.69 -7.87 15.30
C LYS A 206 1.54 -9.13 15.11
N CYS A 207 1.63 -9.67 13.90
CA CYS A 207 2.62 -10.70 13.56
C CYS A 207 3.81 -10.05 12.86
N SER A 208 5.02 -10.31 13.37
CA SER A 208 6.28 -9.81 12.79
C SER A 208 7.20 -10.95 12.37
N LEU A 209 6.64 -12.16 12.21
CA LEU A 209 7.41 -13.31 11.75
C LEU A 209 7.54 -13.27 10.23
N ALA A 210 8.77 -13.48 9.75
CA ALA A 210 9.07 -13.57 8.33
C ALA A 210 8.30 -14.72 7.66
N LEU A 211 8.07 -14.58 6.35
CA LEU A 211 7.55 -15.64 5.51
C LEU A 211 8.59 -16.77 5.42
N VAL A 212 8.28 -17.90 6.05
CA VAL A 212 9.08 -19.13 6.03
C VAL A 212 8.19 -20.29 5.57
N TRP A 213 8.71 -21.07 4.63
CA TRP A 213 8.08 -22.26 4.06
C TRP A 213 8.99 -23.47 4.27
N LYS A 214 8.37 -24.65 4.36
CA LYS A 214 9.12 -25.89 4.35
C LYS A 214 9.78 -26.07 2.99
N ILE A 215 11.09 -26.30 2.99
CA ILE A 215 11.87 -26.71 1.82
C ILE A 215 11.68 -28.22 1.61
#